data_AF-A0A847VQ53-F1
#
_entry.id   AF-A0A847VQ53-F1
#
_cell.length_a   1.000
_cell.length_b   1.000
_cell.length_c   1.000
_cell.angle_alpha   90.00
_cell.angle_beta   90.00
_cell.angle_gamma   90.00
#
_symmetry.space_group_name_H-M   'P 1'
#
loop_
_entity.id
_entity.type
_entity.pdbx_description
1 polymer ?
#
loop_
_entity_poly.entity_id
_entity_poly.type
_entity_poly.pdbx_seq_one_letter_code
_entity_poly.pdbx_strand_id
1 'polypeptide(L)'
;MANSLTPQLKEVQHPIWVSVSGAAKLGGVQGKTIRRAIKSDPNLRYKIVKNRYQIELGSIIRFLHKNTKLKNKLNDSGLGQYVTGWKGQKEKEKEKEKKIDK
;
A
#
# COMPACT_ATOMS: atom_id res chain seq x y z
N MET A 1 -17.43 -23.42 -18.82
CA MET A 1 -16.06 -23.34 -18.27
C MET A 1 -15.61 -21.89 -18.37
N ALA A 2 -15.63 -21.14 -17.27
CA ALA A 2 -15.33 -19.71 -17.28
C ALA A 2 -13.84 -19.49 -16.97
N ASN A 3 -13.07 -19.04 -17.97
CA ASN A 3 -11.73 -18.52 -17.76
C ASN A 3 -11.86 -17.17 -17.03
N SER A 4 -11.66 -17.17 -15.72
CA SER A 4 -11.54 -15.93 -14.95
C SER A 4 -10.17 -15.31 -15.27
N LEU A 5 -10.19 -14.23 -16.05
CA LEU A 5 -9.06 -13.32 -16.25
C LEU A 5 -8.72 -12.63 -14.92
N THR A 6 -8.17 -13.39 -13.98
CA THR A 6 -7.42 -12.80 -12.87
C THR A 6 -6.12 -12.27 -13.47
N PRO A 7 -5.82 -10.97 -13.35
CA PRO A 7 -4.53 -10.48 -13.78
C PRO A 7 -3.48 -11.20 -12.94
N GLN A 8 -2.76 -12.12 -13.56
CA GLN A 8 -1.65 -12.81 -12.90
C GLN A 8 -0.69 -11.73 -12.42
N LEU A 9 -0.63 -11.54 -11.09
CA LEU A 9 0.22 -10.54 -10.47
C LEU A 9 1.65 -10.87 -10.87
N LYS A 10 2.23 -10.05 -11.75
CA LYS A 10 3.61 -10.22 -12.22
C LYS A 10 4.52 -10.36 -11.01
N GLU A 11 5.10 -11.54 -10.83
CA GLU A 11 5.99 -11.78 -9.71
C GLU A 11 7.21 -10.86 -9.83
N VAL A 12 7.52 -10.17 -8.75
CA VAL A 12 8.68 -9.29 -8.69
C VAL A 12 9.92 -10.17 -8.56
N GLN A 13 10.79 -10.18 -9.56
CA GLN A 13 12.00 -11.01 -9.58
C GLN A 13 12.91 -10.75 -8.37
N HIS A 14 13.00 -9.50 -7.91
CA HIS A 14 13.82 -9.08 -6.77
C HIS A 14 12.95 -8.36 -5.74
N PRO A 15 12.22 -9.09 -4.87
CA PRO A 15 11.34 -8.48 -3.89
C PRO A 15 12.14 -7.73 -2.82
N ILE A 16 11.73 -6.49 -2.54
CA ILE A 16 12.32 -5.68 -1.48
C ILE A 16 11.71 -6.10 -0.14
N TRP A 17 12.56 -6.54 0.78
CA TRP A 17 12.17 -6.93 2.13
C TRP A 17 12.49 -5.82 3.12
N VAL A 18 11.48 -5.37 3.87
CA VAL A 18 11.63 -4.29 4.85
C VAL A 18 11.24 -4.75 6.23
N SER A 19 11.88 -4.19 7.26
CA SER A 19 11.48 -4.43 8.65
C SER A 19 10.11 -3.82 8.94
N VAL A 20 9.48 -4.21 10.06
CA VAL A 20 8.22 -3.61 10.53
C VAL A 20 8.31 -2.09 10.67
N SER A 21 9.44 -1.58 11.18
CA SER A 21 9.65 -0.14 11.34
C SER A 21 9.88 0.57 9.99
N GLY A 22 10.59 -0.07 9.06
CA GLY A 22 10.74 0.43 7.70
C GLY A 22 9.40 0.52 6.97
N ALA A 23 8.61 -0.56 7.02
CA ALA A 23 7.26 -0.62 6.47
C ALA A 23 6.34 0.48 7.04
N ALA A 24 6.42 0.72 8.35
CA ALA A 24 5.63 1.75 9.01
C ALA A 24 5.98 3.16 8.49
N LYS A 25 7.28 3.47 8.36
CA LYS A 25 7.76 4.75 7.81
C LYS A 25 7.36 4.92 6.35
N LEU A 26 7.54 3.89 5.53
CA LEU A 26 7.14 3.92 4.11
C LEU A 26 5.63 4.09 3.93
N GLY A 27 4.83 3.49 4.82
CA GLY A 27 3.38 3.59 4.75
C GLY A 27 2.76 4.82 5.41
N GLY A 28 3.54 5.66 6.10
CA GLY A 28 2.98 6.76 6.91
C GLY A 28 2.08 6.26 8.04
N VAL A 29 2.34 5.07 8.58
CA VAL A 29 1.52 4.42 9.62
C VAL A 29 2.35 4.08 10.86
N GLN A 30 1.67 3.78 11.97
CA GLN A 30 2.33 3.32 13.18
C GLN A 30 2.74 1.84 13.07
N GLY A 31 3.83 1.45 13.73
CA GLY A 31 4.30 0.05 13.74
C GLY A 31 3.25 -0.94 14.24
N LYS A 32 2.34 -0.52 15.15
CA LYS A 32 1.21 -1.36 15.60
C LYS A 32 0.27 -1.75 14.47
N THR A 33 0.07 -0.86 13.49
CA THR A 33 -0.77 -1.12 12.31
C THR A 33 -0.17 -2.21 11.46
N ILE A 34 1.15 -2.16 11.22
CA ILE A 34 1.87 -3.20 10.47
C ILE A 34 1.85 -4.53 11.22
N ARG A 35 2.11 -4.53 12.54
CA ARG A 35 2.02 -5.74 13.37
C ARG A 35 0.63 -6.37 13.34
N ARG A 36 -0.43 -5.56 13.36
CA ARG A 36 -1.80 -6.05 13.22
C ARG A 36 -2.03 -6.62 11.83
N ALA A 37 -1.55 -5.95 10.79
CA ALA A 37 -1.66 -6.43 9.41
C ALA A 37 -1.02 -7.81 9.21
N ILE A 38 0.15 -8.06 9.79
CA ILE A 38 0.80 -9.38 9.77
C ILE A 38 -0.11 -10.48 10.34
N LYS A 39 -0.90 -10.18 11.37
CA LYS A 39 -1.80 -11.15 12.01
C LYS A 39 -3.14 -11.30 11.29
N SER A 40 -3.65 -10.22 10.69
CA SER A 40 -5.03 -10.16 10.22
C SER A 40 -5.20 -10.21 8.70
N ASP A 41 -4.16 -9.89 7.92
CA ASP A 41 -4.24 -9.84 6.47
C ASP A 41 -3.56 -11.06 5.82
N PRO A 42 -4.32 -12.00 5.23
CA PRO A 42 -3.76 -13.21 4.62
C PRO A 42 -2.93 -12.93 3.36
N ASN A 43 -3.08 -11.76 2.74
CA ASN A 43 -2.37 -11.40 1.51
C ASN A 43 -1.04 -10.68 1.77
N LEU A 44 -0.69 -10.44 3.04
CA LEU A 44 0.55 -9.78 3.42
C LEU A 44 1.69 -10.81 3.46
N ARG A 45 2.68 -10.68 2.57
CA ARG A 45 3.82 -11.59 2.49
C ARG A 45 4.88 -11.16 3.48
N TYR A 46 5.25 -12.04 4.40
CA TYR A 46 6.31 -11.79 5.37
C TYR A 46 7.19 -13.04 5.57
N LYS A 47 8.40 -12.82 6.09
CA LYS A 47 9.34 -13.86 6.53
C LYS A 47 9.99 -13.44 7.84
N ILE A 48 10.48 -14.41 8.61
CA ILE A 48 11.19 -14.16 9.86
C ILE A 48 12.68 -14.41 9.61
N VAL A 49 13.51 -13.39 9.82
CA VAL A 49 14.97 -13.48 9.66
C VAL A 49 15.61 -13.02 10.96
N LYS A 50 16.43 -13.87 11.58
CA LYS A 50 17.12 -13.58 12.86
C LYS A 50 16.15 -13.04 13.93
N ASN A 51 15.03 -13.72 14.11
CA ASN A 51 13.97 -13.36 15.06
C ASN A 51 13.28 -11.99 14.81
N ARG A 52 13.40 -11.45 13.59
CA ARG A 52 12.77 -10.18 13.19
C ARG A 52 11.89 -10.38 11.96
N TYR A 53 10.69 -9.84 12.01
CA TYR A 53 9.78 -9.82 10.87
C TYR A 53 10.33 -8.91 9.77
N GLN A 54 10.38 -9.47 8.57
CA GLN A 54 10.58 -8.77 7.32
C GLN A 54 9.36 -8.96 6.43
N ILE A 55 8.94 -7.91 5.75
CA ILE A 55 7.70 -7.88 4.98
C ILE A 55 8.05 -7.45 3.56
N GLU A 56 7.40 -8.07 2.57
CA GLU A 56 7.60 -7.73 1.16
C GLU A 56 6.93 -6.40 0.83
N LEU A 57 7.70 -5.47 0.27
CA LEU A 57 7.25 -4.08 0.02
C LEU A 57 5.99 -4.01 -0.85
N GLY A 58 5.89 -4.82 -1.91
CA GLY A 58 4.73 -4.84 -2.78
C GLY A 58 3.45 -5.24 -2.03
N SER A 59 3.53 -6.25 -1.15
CA SER A 59 2.41 -6.66 -0.31
C SER A 59 1.99 -5.57 0.67
N ILE A 60 2.93 -4.80 1.21
CA ILE A 60 2.62 -3.65 2.08
C ILE A 60 1.88 -2.57 1.30
N ILE A 61 2.36 -2.21 0.11
CA ILE A 61 1.73 -1.18 -0.72
C ILE A 61 0.29 -1.60 -1.07
N ARG A 62 0.08 -2.87 -1.44
CA ARG A 62 -1.26 -3.44 -1.67
C ARG A 62 -2.15 -3.34 -0.43
N PHE A 63 -1.62 -3.69 0.74
CA PHE A 63 -2.34 -3.55 2.01
C PHE A 63 -2.74 -2.10 2.31
N LEU A 64 -1.84 -1.14 2.05
CA LEU A 64 -2.12 0.28 2.29
C LEU A 64 -3.18 0.83 1.33
N HIS A 65 -3.32 0.26 0.14
CA HIS A 65 -4.36 0.62 -0.82
C HIS A 65 -5.74 0.00 -0.50
N LYS A 66 -5.85 -0.89 0.48
CA LYS A 66 -7.08 -1.62 0.82
C LYS A 66 -8.22 -0.71 1.28
N ASN A 67 -7.92 0.42 1.93
CA ASN A 67 -8.93 1.38 2.32
C ASN A 67 -8.46 2.82 2.14
N THR A 68 -9.42 3.74 2.02
CA THR A 68 -9.16 5.17 1.77
C THR A 68 -8.31 5.80 2.86
N LYS A 69 -8.50 5.40 4.13
CA LYS A 69 -7.76 5.95 5.27
C LYS A 69 -6.27 5.60 5.21
N LEU A 70 -5.92 4.35 4.90
CA LEU A 70 -4.55 3.89 4.75
C LEU A 70 -3.92 4.45 3.47
N LYS A 71 -4.68 4.53 2.38
CA LYS A 71 -4.24 5.16 1.13
C LYS A 71 -3.89 6.63 1.35
N ASN A 72 -4.73 7.36 2.09
CA ASN A 72 -4.44 8.76 2.44
C ASN A 72 -3.17 8.87 3.30
N LYS A 73 -2.97 7.99 4.28
CA LYS A 73 -1.73 7.98 5.07
C LYS A 73 -0.48 7.70 4.23
N LEU A 74 -0.56 6.75 3.30
CA LEU A 74 0.52 6.47 2.36
C LEU A 74 0.84 7.69 1.49
N ASN A 75 -0.19 8.39 1.01
CA ASN A 75 -0.06 9.53 0.12
C ASN A 75 0.39 10.81 0.84
N ASP A 76 -0.12 11.06 2.04
CA ASP A 76 0.02 12.34 2.73
C ASP A 76 1.15 12.30 3.79
N SER A 77 1.51 11.12 4.30
CA SER A 77 2.52 10.96 5.38
C SER A 77 3.53 9.82 5.13
N GLY A 78 3.42 9.12 4.00
CA GLY A 78 4.27 8.00 3.63
C GLY A 78 5.04 8.27 2.34
N LEU A 79 5.40 7.21 1.63
CA LEU A 79 6.16 7.28 0.39
C LEU A 79 5.48 8.17 -0.67
N GLY A 80 4.15 8.17 -0.72
CA GLY A 80 3.38 8.92 -1.70
C GLY A 80 3.55 10.44 -1.59
N GLN A 81 4.05 10.97 -0.47
CA GLN A 81 4.33 12.39 -0.33
C GLN A 81 5.43 12.86 -1.30
N TYR A 82 6.35 11.94 -1.64
CA TYR A 82 7.45 12.12 -2.59
C TYR A 82 7.10 11.74 -4.03
N VAL A 83 5.94 11.11 -4.26
CA VAL A 83 5.52 10.67 -5.60
C VAL A 83 4.52 11.68 -6.17
N THR A 84 5.03 12.61 -6.98
CA THR A 84 4.21 13.68 -7.60
C THR A 84 3.06 13.13 -8.43
N GLY A 85 3.28 12.03 -9.17
CA GLY A 85 2.27 11.41 -10.03
C GLY A 85 1.07 10.80 -9.29
N TRP A 86 1.14 10.56 -7.98
CA TRP A 86 0.01 10.00 -7.21
C TRP A 86 -0.98 11.08 -6.75
N LYS A 87 -0.59 12.36 -6.76
CA LYS A 87 -1.40 13.48 -6.28
C LYS A 87 -2.53 13.87 -7.26
N GLY A 88 -2.31 13.65 -8.55
CA GLY A 88 -3.23 14.05 -9.64
C GLY A 88 -4.58 13.29 -9.71
N GLN A 89 -4.85 12.31 -8.83
CA GLN A 89 -6.18 11.70 -8.73
C GLN A 89 -7.16 12.61 -7.97
N LYS A 90 -6.70 13.32 -6.93
CA LYS A 90 -7.55 14.19 -6.10
C LYS A 90 -7.97 15.47 -6.83
N GLU A 91 -7.14 15.96 -7.75
CA GLU A 91 -7.43 17.19 -8.52
C GLU A 91 -8.46 16.95 -9.63
N LYS A 92 -8.39 15.81 -10.32
CA LYS A 92 -9.34 15.43 -11.38
C LYS A 92 -10.76 15.13 -10.86
N GLU A 93 -10.91 14.71 -9.61
CA GLU A 93 -12.21 14.53 -8.96
C GLU A 93 -12.84 15.88 -8.58
N LYS A 94 -12.05 16.78 -7.98
CA LYS A 94 -12.49 18.14 -7.62
C LYS A 94 -12.87 19.00 -8.83
N GLU A 95 -12.20 18.80 -9.97
CA GLU A 95 -12.48 19.53 -11.21
C GLU A 95 -13.75 19.02 -11.91
N LYS A 96 -14.18 17.78 -11.63
CA LYS A 96 -15.46 17.22 -12.10
C LYS A 96 -16.64 17.71 -11.28
N GLU A 97 -16.52 17.80 -9.96
CA GLU A 97 -17.59 18.34 -9.08
C GLU A 97 -17.90 19.81 -9.40
N LYS A 98 -16.88 20.63 -9.66
CA LYS A 98 -17.06 22.05 -10.05
C LYS A 98 -17.77 22.27 -11.40
N LYS A 99 -17.88 21.26 -12.25
CA LYS A 99 -18.57 21.33 -13.55
C LYS A 99 -20.03 20.87 -13.49
N ILE A 100 -20.47 20.29 -12.37
CA ILE A 100 -21.85 19.79 -12.19
C ILE A 100 -22.74 20.85 -11.55
N ASP A 101 -22.15 21.79 -10.80
CA ASP A 101 -22.84 22.92 -10.16
C ASP A 101 -22.93 24.19 -11.04
N LYS A 102 -22.66 24.09 -12.35
CA LYS A 102 -22.71 25.21 -13.31
C LYS A 102 -23.42 24.80 -14.59
#